data_AF-A0A963JF73-F1
#
_entry.id   AF-A0A963JF73-F1
#
_cell.length_a   1.000
_cell.length_b   1.000
_cell.length_c   1.000
_cell.angle_alpha   90.00
_cell.angle_beta   90.00
_cell.angle_gamma   90.00
#
_symmetry.space_group_name_H-M   'P 1'
#
loop_
_entity.id
_entity.type
_entity.pdbx_description
1 polymer ?
#
loop_
_entity_poly.entity_id
_entity_poly.type
_entity_poly.pdbx_seq_one_letter_code
_entity_poly.pdbx_strand_id
1 'polypeptide(L)'
;LARGGRYDEVGAAFGRNRPAAGFSLDLKALADAASTAPAPAAIQAPWGEDAALRDAVRALRDAGEIVVAVLPGHAVDAAAYTCDRELVQERGRWVVRAAAAADPIP
;
A
#
# COMPACT_ATOMS: atom_id res chain seq x y z
N LEU A 1 4.83 -1.82 -25.05
CA LEU A 1 5.10 -2.01 -23.61
C LEU A 1 6.07 -3.15 -23.37
N ALA A 2 5.84 -4.35 -23.90
CA ALA A 2 6.80 -5.46 -23.82
C ALA A 2 7.46 -5.80 -25.17
N ARG A 3 8.64 -6.43 -25.12
CA ARG A 3 9.35 -7.02 -26.27
C ARG A 3 9.85 -8.41 -25.87
N GLY A 4 9.63 -9.43 -26.68
CA GLY A 4 10.10 -10.78 -26.36
C GLY A 4 10.27 -11.66 -27.57
N GLY A 5 10.83 -12.83 -27.36
CA GLY A 5 11.10 -13.81 -28.41
C GLY A 5 11.92 -14.99 -27.92
N ARG A 6 12.20 -15.89 -28.85
CA ARG A 6 13.25 -16.90 -28.68
C ARG A 6 14.61 -16.28 -28.97
N TYR A 7 15.61 -16.68 -28.19
CA TYR A 7 16.99 -16.29 -28.35
C TYR A 7 17.84 -17.54 -28.31
N ASP A 8 18.33 -17.92 -29.48
CA ASP A 8 19.04 -19.17 -29.68
C ASP A 8 20.56 -18.95 -29.80
N GLU A 9 21.11 -17.77 -29.45
CA GLU A 9 22.55 -17.49 -29.63
C GLU A 9 23.22 -16.67 -28.51
N VAL A 10 22.50 -16.20 -27.49
CA VAL A 10 23.08 -15.36 -26.42
C VAL A 10 24.12 -16.12 -25.57
N GLY A 11 24.01 -17.46 -25.52
CA GLY A 11 24.97 -18.34 -24.85
C GLY A 11 26.25 -18.64 -25.64
N ALA A 12 26.33 -18.25 -26.92
CA ALA A 12 27.51 -18.51 -27.76
C ALA A 12 28.77 -17.82 -27.21
N ALA A 13 28.62 -16.62 -26.65
CA ALA A 13 29.69 -15.88 -25.96
C ALA A 13 30.21 -16.58 -24.69
N PHE A 14 29.49 -17.58 -24.18
CA PHE A 14 29.80 -18.32 -22.95
C PHE A 14 30.10 -19.81 -23.21
N GLY A 15 30.40 -20.19 -24.47
CA GLY A 15 30.96 -21.49 -24.83
C GLY A 15 29.97 -22.64 -25.01
N ARG A 16 28.67 -22.42 -24.77
CA ARG A 16 27.61 -23.39 -25.09
C ARG A 16 26.34 -22.68 -25.52
N ASN A 17 25.93 -22.94 -26.74
CA ASN A 17 24.66 -22.44 -27.22
C ASN A 17 23.50 -23.20 -26.53
N ARG A 18 22.60 -22.47 -25.87
CA ARG A 18 21.42 -23.02 -25.21
C ARG A 18 20.20 -22.21 -25.65
N PRO A 19 19.14 -22.85 -26.16
CA PRO A 19 17.92 -22.14 -26.53
C PRO A 19 17.27 -21.53 -25.29
N ALA A 20 16.82 -20.28 -25.40
CA ALA A 20 16.14 -19.54 -24.35
C ALA A 20 14.95 -18.76 -24.92
N ALA A 21 13.97 -18.43 -24.07
CA ALA A 21 12.85 -17.56 -24.43
C ALA A 21 12.58 -16.59 -23.28
N GLY A 22 12.22 -15.35 -23.60
CA GLY A 22 11.93 -14.33 -22.60
C GLY A 22 11.37 -13.06 -23.21
N PHE A 23 10.98 -12.13 -22.34
CA PHE A 23 10.56 -10.79 -22.73
C PHE A 23 11.07 -9.76 -21.72
N SER A 24 11.20 -8.53 -22.17
CA SER A 24 11.39 -7.34 -21.34
C SER A 24 10.16 -6.45 -21.42
N LEU A 25 9.93 -5.66 -20.38
CA LEU A 25 8.78 -4.77 -20.24
C LEU A 25 9.25 -3.47 -19.62
N ASP A 26 8.79 -2.35 -20.19
CA ASP A 26 8.97 -1.04 -19.56
C ASP A 26 7.87 -0.83 -18.51
N LEU A 27 8.25 -0.97 -17.24
CA LEU A 27 7.34 -0.80 -16.10
C LEU A 27 6.86 0.65 -15.95
N LYS A 28 7.67 1.65 -16.36
CA LYS A 28 7.27 3.06 -16.29
C LYS A 28 6.19 3.34 -17.32
N ALA A 29 6.44 2.97 -18.57
CA ALA A 29 5.46 3.14 -19.63
C ALA A 29 4.17 2.34 -19.36
N LEU A 30 4.26 1.20 -18.65
CA LEU A 30 3.09 0.46 -18.20
C LEU A 30 2.33 1.20 -17.09
N ALA A 31 3.03 1.74 -16.10
CA ALA A 31 2.42 2.51 -15.02
C ALA A 31 1.71 3.78 -15.54
N ASP A 32 2.32 4.49 -16.49
CA ASP A 32 1.74 5.68 -17.12
C ASP A 32 0.49 5.36 -17.95
N ALA A 33 0.44 4.17 -18.56
CA ALA A 33 -0.70 3.72 -19.37
C ALA A 33 -1.82 3.07 -18.55
N ALA A 34 -1.56 2.68 -17.31
CA ALA A 34 -2.54 2.06 -16.44
C ALA A 34 -3.50 3.11 -15.87
N SER A 35 -4.80 2.82 -15.82
CA SER A 35 -5.73 3.62 -15.03
C SER A 35 -5.50 3.33 -13.56
N THR A 36 -4.98 4.30 -12.81
CA THR A 36 -4.82 4.18 -11.36
C THR A 36 -6.20 4.25 -10.71
N ALA A 37 -6.58 3.19 -9.97
CA ALA A 37 -7.71 3.30 -9.06
C ALA A 37 -7.38 4.38 -8.01
N PRO A 38 -8.39 5.12 -7.50
CA PRO A 38 -8.18 5.98 -6.34
C PRO A 38 -7.50 5.18 -5.23
N ALA A 39 -6.51 5.79 -4.56
CA ALA A 39 -5.88 5.14 -3.42
C ALA A 39 -6.98 4.80 -2.39
N PRO A 40 -7.03 3.55 -1.88
CA PRO A 40 -8.02 3.18 -0.88
C PRO A 40 -7.82 4.03 0.37
N ALA A 41 -8.92 4.47 0.97
CA ALA A 41 -8.88 5.27 2.18
C ALA A 41 -8.37 4.46 3.37
N ALA A 42 -7.54 5.08 4.19
CA ALA A 42 -6.88 4.45 5.32
C ALA A 42 -7.66 4.63 6.63
N ILE A 43 -7.39 3.76 7.59
CA ILE A 43 -7.85 3.87 8.97
C ILE A 43 -6.73 4.50 9.79
N GLN A 44 -7.01 5.65 10.39
CA GLN A 44 -6.12 6.29 11.35
C GLN A 44 -6.17 5.55 12.69
N ALA A 45 -5.03 5.21 13.28
CA ALA A 45 -4.96 4.64 14.62
C ALA A 45 -4.03 5.47 15.52
N PRO A 46 -4.31 5.59 16.83
CA PRO A 46 -3.35 6.18 17.76
C PRO A 46 -2.09 5.30 17.83
N TRP A 47 -0.92 5.92 18.01
CA TRP A 47 0.27 5.18 18.38
C TRP A 47 0.21 4.76 19.85
N GLY A 48 0.58 3.51 20.15
CA GLY A 48 0.64 3.00 21.51
C GLY A 48 1.15 1.57 21.59
N GLU A 49 1.53 1.18 22.81
CA GLU A 49 2.10 -0.14 23.12
C GLU A 49 1.06 -1.16 23.64
N ASP A 50 -0.19 -0.71 23.82
CA ASP A 50 -1.30 -1.54 24.30
C ASP A 50 -1.47 -2.81 23.43
N ALA A 51 -1.53 -3.98 24.07
CA ALA A 51 -1.63 -5.25 23.37
C ALA A 51 -2.94 -5.38 22.56
N ALA A 52 -4.06 -4.94 23.13
CA ALA A 52 -5.36 -4.97 22.45
C ALA A 52 -5.39 -4.00 21.25
N LEU A 53 -4.69 -2.87 21.34
CA LEU A 53 -4.52 -1.96 20.19
C LEU A 53 -3.75 -2.64 19.07
N ARG A 54 -2.62 -3.27 19.38
CA ARG A 54 -1.79 -3.97 18.38
C ARG A 54 -2.53 -5.12 17.73
N ASP A 55 -3.33 -5.86 18.50
CA ASP A 55 -4.14 -6.96 17.99
C ASP A 55 -5.26 -6.45 17.08
N ALA A 56 -5.93 -5.34 17.45
CA ALA A 56 -6.90 -4.69 16.58
C ALA A 56 -6.27 -4.19 15.26
N VAL A 57 -5.10 -3.56 15.34
CA VAL A 57 -4.35 -3.10 14.16
C VAL A 57 -3.92 -4.27 13.26
N ARG A 58 -3.46 -5.39 13.84
CA ARG A 58 -3.13 -6.60 13.09
C ARG A 58 -4.35 -7.17 12.39
N ALA A 59 -5.46 -7.33 13.10
CA ALA A 59 -6.70 -7.86 12.53
C ALA A 59 -7.21 -7.01 11.34
N LEU A 60 -7.11 -5.68 11.43
CA LEU A 60 -7.47 -4.78 10.33
C LEU A 60 -6.54 -4.98 9.12
N ARG A 61 -5.22 -5.05 9.34
CA ARG A 61 -4.26 -5.28 8.25
C ARG A 61 -4.40 -6.65 7.60
N ASP A 62 -4.69 -7.68 8.39
CA ASP A 62 -4.98 -9.03 7.90
C ASP A 62 -6.26 -9.08 7.06
N ALA A 63 -7.22 -8.18 7.34
CA ALA A 63 -8.41 -7.97 6.52
C ALA A 63 -8.16 -7.13 5.24
N GLY A 64 -6.92 -6.70 5.00
CA GLY A 64 -6.52 -5.90 3.84
C GLY A 64 -6.68 -4.38 4.02
N GLU A 65 -7.00 -3.91 5.22
CA GLU A 65 -7.12 -2.48 5.51
C GLU A 65 -5.74 -1.81 5.64
N ILE A 66 -5.64 -0.57 5.14
CA ILE A 66 -4.48 0.28 5.37
C ILE A 66 -4.65 0.97 6.72
N VAL A 67 -3.76 0.69 7.67
CA VAL A 67 -3.81 1.30 9.02
C VAL A 67 -2.57 2.17 9.26
N VAL A 68 -2.79 3.48 9.43
CA VAL A 68 -1.76 4.50 9.66
C VAL A 68 -1.74 4.86 11.14
N ALA A 69 -0.62 4.60 11.81
CA ALA A 69 -0.44 4.96 13.21
C ALA A 69 0.05 6.41 13.35
N VAL A 70 -0.62 7.19 14.20
CA VAL A 70 -0.33 8.61 14.42
C VAL A 70 0.42 8.79 15.72
N LEU A 71 1.63 9.35 15.62
CA LEU A 71 2.43 9.69 16.78
C LEU A 71 1.78 10.85 17.56
N PRO A 72 1.89 10.87 18.90
CA PRO A 72 1.43 12.01 19.68
C PRO A 72 1.99 13.34 19.15
N GLY A 73 1.13 14.34 18.98
CA GLY A 73 1.52 15.67 18.50
C GLY A 73 1.77 15.78 16.99
N HIS A 74 1.57 14.70 16.22
CA HIS A 74 1.64 14.73 14.76
C HIS A 74 0.24 14.50 14.18
N ALA A 75 -0.10 15.19 13.08
CA ALA A 75 -1.27 14.85 12.28
C ALA A 75 -0.87 13.86 11.19
N VAL A 76 -1.82 13.05 10.70
CA VAL A 76 -1.60 12.34 9.42
C VAL A 76 -1.44 13.41 8.35
N ASP A 77 -0.34 13.38 7.61
CA ASP A 77 -0.20 14.20 6.43
C ASP A 77 -1.23 13.76 5.38
N ALA A 78 -2.26 14.59 5.20
CA ALA A 78 -3.35 14.36 4.26
C ALA A 78 -2.86 14.23 2.81
N ALA A 79 -1.64 14.69 2.50
CA ALA A 79 -1.02 14.54 1.18
C ALA A 79 -0.58 13.09 0.89
N ALA A 80 -0.35 12.28 1.92
CA ALA A 80 0.11 10.89 1.76
C ALA A 80 -1.03 9.87 1.85
N TYR A 81 -2.03 10.10 2.71
CA TYR A 81 -3.16 9.20 2.89
C TYR A 81 -4.45 9.95 3.21
N THR A 82 -5.51 9.69 2.45
CA THR A 82 -6.87 10.07 2.86
C THR A 82 -7.33 9.09 3.93
N CYS A 83 -7.42 9.55 5.18
CA CYS A 83 -8.02 8.76 6.26
C CYS A 83 -9.49 9.14 6.40
N ASP A 84 -10.39 8.23 6.05
CA ASP A 84 -11.85 8.42 6.17
C ASP A 84 -12.41 7.78 7.44
N ARG A 85 -11.56 7.03 8.17
CA ARG A 85 -11.92 6.24 9.34
C ARG A 85 -10.85 6.36 10.41
N GLU A 86 -11.28 6.21 11.67
CA GLU A 86 -10.43 6.23 12.85
C GLU A 86 -10.69 5.01 13.73
N LEU A 87 -9.61 4.47 14.32
CA LEU A 87 -9.63 3.41 15.31
C LEU A 87 -9.62 4.04 16.70
N VAL A 88 -10.74 3.94 17.41
CA VAL A 88 -10.95 4.57 18.72
C VAL A 88 -11.26 3.52 19.78
N GLN A 89 -10.90 3.81 21.03
CA GLN A 89 -11.23 2.94 22.15
C GLN A 89 -12.58 3.38 22.75
N GLU A 90 -13.60 2.54 22.61
CA GLU A 90 -14.93 2.76 23.18
C GLU A 90 -15.30 1.62 24.12
N ARG A 91 -15.70 1.94 25.35
CA ARG A 91 -16.12 0.96 26.37
C ARG A 91 -15.12 -0.21 26.54
N GLY A 92 -13.82 0.10 26.46
CA GLY A 92 -12.74 -0.88 26.58
C GLY A 92 -12.50 -1.77 25.35
N ARG A 93 -13.10 -1.43 24.20
CA ARG A 93 -12.90 -2.15 22.92
C ARG A 93 -12.43 -1.18 21.84
N TRP A 94 -11.59 -1.69 20.94
CA TRP A 94 -11.17 -0.94 19.76
C TRP A 94 -12.23 -1.06 18.67
N VAL A 95 -12.74 0.07 18.18
CA VAL A 95 -13.78 0.14 17.16
C VAL A 95 -13.38 1.12 16.06
N VAL A 96 -13.72 0.77 14.82
CA VAL A 96 -13.51 1.65 13.66
C VAL A 96 -14.75 2.54 13.51
N ARG A 97 -14.53 3.84 13.41
CA ARG A 97 -15.55 4.87 13.22
C ARG A 97 -15.23 5.67 11.96
N ALA A 98 -16.24 6.20 11.29
CA ALA A 98 -16.05 7.21 10.24
C ALA A 98 -15.44 8.48 10.86
N ALA A 99 -14.29 8.91 10.34
CA ALA A 99 -13.69 10.18 10.71
C ALA A 99 -14.66 11.30 10.32
N ALA A 100 -14.87 12.27 11.21
CA ALA A 100 -15.58 13.48 10.83
C ALA A 100 -14.78 14.15 9.71
N ALA A 101 -15.46 14.59 8.63
CA ALA A 101 -14.82 15.35 7.58
C ALA A 101 -14.04 16.50 8.25
N ALA A 102 -12.72 16.56 8.03
CA ALA A 102 -11.93 17.66 8.53
C ALA A 102 -12.58 18.95 8.05
N ASP A 103 -13.02 19.81 8.98
CA ASP A 103 -13.50 21.15 8.63
C ASP A 103 -12.41 21.81 7.78
N PRO A 104 -12.75 22.40 6.61
CA PRO A 104 -11.77 23.11 5.82
C PRO A 104 -11.20 24.23 6.68
N ILE A 105 -9.88 24.21 6.87
CA ILE A 105 -9.14 25.30 7.50
C ILE A 105 -9.46 26.58 6.69
N PRO A 106 -9.90 27.68 7.32
CA PRO A 106 -10.24 28.93 6.63
C PRO A 106 -9.03 29.59 5.95
#